data_AF-A0A2P2GL94-F1
#
_entry.id   AF-A0A2P2GL94-F1
#
_cell.length_a   1.000
_cell.length_b   1.000
_cell.length_c   1.000
_cell.angle_alpha   90.00
_cell.angle_beta   90.00
_cell.angle_gamma   90.00
#
_symmetry.space_group_name_H-M   'P 1'
#
loop_
_entity.id
_entity.type
_entity.pdbx_description
1 polymer ?
#
loop_
_entity_poly.entity_id
_entity_poly.type
_entity_poly.pdbx_seq_one_letter_code
_entity_poly.pdbx_strand_id
1 'polypeptide(L)'
;MSSLKDLIRNADDIKTEDDVEIPEWAPGVMFQVCGLPSDDWETYQNRASTMTRRDSAKAVEMSVKSHKAWIVAKCLREQETGDLVFPDVREGVAILSKRSAGIVNGLFNLCRHLSDDDRSFEQKVAAAEADFGDGPS
;
A
#
# COMPACT_ATOMS: atom_id res chain seq x y z
N MET A 1 -4.34 5.41 31.74
CA MET A 1 -5.30 6.14 30.89
C MET A 1 -4.46 6.89 29.86
N SER A 2 -4.41 6.40 28.62
CA SER A 2 -3.67 7.05 27.54
C SER A 2 -4.35 8.37 27.19
N SER A 3 -3.57 9.44 27.02
CA SER A 3 -4.10 10.77 26.71
C SER A 3 -4.79 10.75 25.34
N LEU A 4 -5.84 11.57 25.14
CA LEU A 4 -6.46 11.79 23.83
C LEU A 4 -5.41 12.16 22.75
N LYS A 5 -4.33 12.84 23.17
CA LYS A 5 -3.19 13.20 22.33
C LYS A 5 -2.35 11.99 21.88
N ASP A 6 -2.28 10.94 22.70
CA ASP A 6 -1.59 9.70 22.37
C ASP A 6 -2.48 8.80 21.50
N LEU A 7 -3.80 8.83 21.71
CA LEU A 7 -4.78 8.19 20.82
C LEU A 7 -4.78 8.83 19.43
N ILE A 8 -4.70 10.17 19.31
CA ILE A 8 -4.61 10.87 18.01
C ILE A 8 -3.26 10.63 17.31
N ARG A 9 -2.16 10.50 18.08
CA ARG A 9 -0.85 10.16 17.51
C ARG A 9 -0.72 8.70 17.08
N ASN A 10 -1.46 7.80 17.73
CA ASN A 10 -1.50 6.37 17.42
C ASN A 10 -2.73 5.98 16.58
N ALA A 11 -3.58 6.93 16.22
CA ALA A 11 -4.65 6.76 15.24
C ALA A 11 -3.99 6.74 13.85
N ASP A 12 -3.24 5.68 13.59
CA ASP A 12 -2.97 5.26 12.22
C ASP A 12 -4.27 4.59 11.76
N ASP A 13 -5.13 5.35 11.09
CA ASP A 13 -6.29 4.82 10.33
C ASP A 13 -5.84 3.96 9.13
N ILE A 14 -4.58 3.52 9.12
CA ILE A 14 -4.00 2.67 8.10
C ILE A 14 -4.61 1.29 8.26
N LYS A 15 -5.48 0.95 7.31
CA LYS A 15 -6.10 -0.37 7.24
C LYS A 15 -5.03 -1.42 6.99
N THR A 16 -5.19 -2.57 7.63
CA THR A 16 -4.32 -3.72 7.45
C THR A 16 -5.15 -4.93 7.04
N GLU A 17 -4.55 -5.81 6.25
CA GLU A 17 -5.03 -7.14 5.95
C GLU A 17 -4.02 -8.15 6.50
N ASP A 18 -4.48 -9.03 7.38
CA ASP A 18 -3.68 -10.11 7.98
C ASP A 18 -3.87 -11.42 7.18
N ASP A 19 -3.10 -12.45 7.54
CA ASP A 19 -3.15 -13.81 7.00
C ASP A 19 -2.93 -13.88 5.47
N VAL A 20 -2.16 -12.94 4.93
CA VAL A 20 -1.81 -12.92 3.51
C VAL A 20 -0.69 -13.94 3.28
N GLU A 21 -1.04 -15.11 2.75
CA GLU A 21 -0.06 -16.12 2.36
C GLU A 21 0.48 -15.84 0.95
N ILE A 22 1.80 -15.93 0.78
CA ILE A 22 2.46 -15.90 -0.53
C ILE A 22 3.23 -17.21 -0.74
N PRO A 23 2.56 -18.30 -1.18
CA PRO A 23 3.17 -19.64 -1.23
C PRO A 23 4.41 -19.72 -2.12
N GLU A 24 4.46 -18.93 -3.19
CA GLU A 24 5.62 -18.87 -4.08
C GLU A 24 6.88 -18.27 -3.44
N TRP A 25 6.75 -17.56 -2.32
CA TRP A 25 7.88 -16.91 -1.64
C TRP A 25 8.31 -17.68 -0.41
N ALA A 26 7.35 -17.98 0.47
CA ALA A 26 7.59 -18.71 1.70
C ALA A 26 6.30 -19.46 2.08
N PRO A 27 6.19 -20.75 1.73
CA PRO A 27 5.03 -21.57 2.10
C PRO A 27 4.83 -21.59 3.62
N GLY A 28 3.60 -21.33 4.08
CA GLY A 28 3.27 -21.33 5.50
C GLY A 28 3.74 -20.11 6.30
N VAL A 29 4.31 -19.08 5.66
CA VAL A 29 4.58 -17.79 6.30
C VAL A 29 3.43 -16.83 6.02
N MET A 30 2.91 -16.20 7.07
CA MET A 30 1.85 -15.21 6.99
C MET A 30 2.42 -13.80 6.97
N PHE A 31 1.92 -13.00 6.04
CA PHE A 31 2.27 -11.60 5.90
C PHE A 31 1.07 -10.72 6.28
N GLN A 32 1.39 -9.55 6.81
CA GLN A 32 0.45 -8.46 6.95
C GLN A 32 0.70 -7.45 5.83
N VAL A 33 -0.37 -6.99 5.19
CA VAL A 33 -0.33 -5.92 4.20
C VAL A 33 -1.00 -4.70 4.79
N CYS A 34 -0.30 -3.56 4.79
CA CYS A 34 -0.86 -2.30 5.24
C CYS A 34 -1.25 -1.41 4.05
N GLY A 35 -2.22 -0.53 4.24
CA GLY A 35 -2.37 0.66 3.41
C GLY A 35 -1.16 1.59 3.53
N LEU A 36 -1.08 2.60 2.67
CA LEU A 36 -0.11 3.68 2.79
C LEU A 36 -0.78 4.96 3.28
N PRO A 37 -0.06 5.78 4.07
CA PRO A 37 -0.46 7.15 4.33
C PRO A 37 -0.65 7.93 3.03
N SER A 38 -1.58 8.89 3.03
CA SER A 38 -1.93 9.73 1.88
C SER A 38 -0.71 10.34 1.18
N ASP A 39 0.28 10.79 1.93
CA ASP A 39 1.48 11.49 1.43
C ASP A 39 2.39 10.57 0.59
N ASP A 40 2.49 9.30 0.99
CA ASP A 40 3.24 8.29 0.25
C ASP A 40 2.52 7.88 -1.03
N TRP A 41 1.18 7.90 -1.00
CA TRP A 41 0.35 7.62 -2.16
C TRP A 41 0.39 8.76 -3.20
N GLU A 42 0.37 10.01 -2.74
CA GLU A 42 0.57 11.17 -3.60
C GLU A 42 1.96 11.17 -4.25
N THR A 43 2.99 10.80 -3.48
CA THR A 43 4.36 10.61 -4.00
C THR A 43 4.39 9.57 -5.13
N TYR A 44 3.65 8.47 -4.98
CA TYR A 44 3.51 7.46 -6.02
C TYR A 44 2.81 8.01 -7.27
N GLN A 45 1.68 8.70 -7.12
CA GLN A 45 0.93 9.26 -8.25
C GLN A 45 1.74 10.32 -9.02
N ASN A 46 2.49 11.16 -8.31
CA ASN A 46 3.38 12.17 -8.91
C ASN A 46 4.51 11.54 -9.73
N ARG A 47 5.10 10.43 -9.23
CA ARG A 47 6.12 9.70 -9.99
C ARG A 47 5.54 8.96 -11.19
N ALA A 48 4.39 8.30 -11.02
CA ALA A 48 3.72 7.56 -12.09
C ALA A 48 3.30 8.47 -13.25
N SER A 49 2.74 9.66 -12.97
CA SER A 49 2.31 10.64 -13.98
C SER A 49 3.47 11.26 -14.77
N THR A 50 4.66 11.32 -14.18
CA THR A 50 5.87 11.83 -14.85
C THR A 50 6.44 10.80 -15.84
N MET A 51 6.28 9.50 -15.57
CA MET A 51 6.81 8.41 -16.39
C MET A 51 6.07 8.23 -17.71
N THR A 52 4.74 8.35 -17.70
CA THR A 52 3.91 8.27 -18.92
C THR A 52 4.25 9.35 -19.95
N ARG A 53 4.93 10.43 -19.56
CA ARG A 53 5.34 11.51 -20.47
C ARG A 53 6.71 11.32 -21.12
N ARG A 54 7.56 10.42 -20.63
CA ARG A 54 8.99 10.37 -21.02
C ARG A 54 9.46 9.05 -21.65
N ASP A 55 8.74 7.96 -21.47
CA ASP A 55 9.26 6.61 -21.76
C ASP A 55 8.62 5.92 -22.98
N SER A 56 9.40 5.10 -23.68
CA SER A 56 8.90 4.20 -24.74
C SER A 56 8.05 3.06 -24.13
N ALA A 57 7.13 2.46 -24.88
CA ALA A 57 6.16 1.48 -24.35
C ALA A 57 6.78 0.37 -23.46
N LYS A 58 7.94 -0.17 -23.84
CA LYS A 58 8.66 -1.19 -23.06
C LYS A 58 9.32 -0.64 -21.79
N ALA A 59 9.80 0.60 -21.84
CA ALA A 59 10.34 1.29 -20.67
C ALA A 59 9.21 1.64 -19.68
N VAL A 60 8.03 2.03 -20.18
CA VAL A 60 6.84 2.29 -19.36
C VAL A 60 6.42 1.06 -18.56
N GLU A 61 6.37 -0.13 -19.16
CA GLU A 61 5.98 -1.36 -18.44
C GLU A 61 6.94 -1.71 -17.29
N MET A 62 8.25 -1.63 -17.53
CA MET A 62 9.27 -1.88 -16.51
C MET A 62 9.23 -0.83 -15.38
N SER A 63 8.99 0.42 -15.76
CA SER A 63 8.81 1.56 -14.87
C SER A 63 7.57 1.41 -13.97
N VAL A 64 6.45 0.96 -14.54
CA VAL A 64 5.20 0.66 -13.81
C VAL A 64 5.41 -0.51 -12.85
N LYS A 65 6.05 -1.60 -13.30
CA LYS A 65 6.34 -2.76 -12.44
C LYS A 65 7.21 -2.35 -11.24
N SER A 66 8.25 -1.55 -11.48
CA SER A 66 9.15 -1.06 -10.42
C SER A 66 8.44 -0.14 -9.43
N HIS A 67 7.49 0.68 -9.90
CA HIS A 67 6.69 1.55 -9.04
C HIS A 67 5.69 0.77 -8.16
N LYS A 68 5.01 -0.23 -8.73
CA LYS A 68 4.15 -1.11 -7.95
C LYS A 68 4.96 -1.88 -6.91
N ALA A 69 6.14 -2.35 -7.28
CA ALA A 69 7.07 -3.00 -6.34
C ALA A 69 7.50 -2.06 -5.21
N TRP A 70 7.69 -0.77 -5.47
CA TRP A 70 8.06 0.20 -4.44
C TRP A 70 6.97 0.34 -3.37
N ILE A 71 5.71 0.37 -3.81
CA ILE A 71 4.55 0.39 -2.92
C ILE A 71 4.50 -0.88 -2.08
N VAL A 72 4.52 -2.04 -2.74
CA VAL A 72 4.44 -3.33 -2.06
C VAL A 72 5.57 -3.49 -1.04
N ALA A 73 6.80 -3.05 -1.37
CA ALA A 73 7.93 -3.13 -0.47
C ALA A 73 7.75 -2.31 0.82
N LYS A 74 7.00 -1.20 0.78
CA LYS A 74 6.69 -0.37 1.95
C LYS A 74 5.54 -0.91 2.79
N CYS A 75 4.61 -1.64 2.17
CA CYS A 75 3.37 -2.08 2.79
C CYS A 75 3.44 -3.47 3.42
N LEU A 76 4.45 -4.25 3.05
CA LEU A 76 4.53 -5.67 3.42
C LEU A 76 5.29 -5.85 4.73
N ARG A 77 4.64 -6.49 5.69
CA ARG A 77 5.17 -6.81 7.01
C ARG A 77 5.07 -8.31 7.28
N GLU A 78 5.99 -8.82 8.08
CA GLU A 78 5.86 -10.15 8.67
C GLU A 78 4.82 -10.09 9.78
N GLN A 79 3.83 -10.99 9.76
CA GLN A 79 2.69 -10.89 10.68
C GLN A 79 3.07 -11.21 12.13
N GLU A 80 4.01 -12.13 12.35
CA GLU A 80 4.41 -12.53 13.70
C GLU A 80 5.19 -11.45 14.44
N THR A 81 6.00 -10.67 13.71
CA THR A 81 6.93 -9.68 14.28
C THR A 81 6.45 -8.24 14.08
N GLY A 82 5.62 -7.98 13.06
CA GLY A 82 5.25 -6.64 12.61
C GLY A 82 6.36 -5.92 11.85
N ASP A 83 7.51 -6.58 11.65
CA ASP A 83 8.67 -5.99 10.98
C ASP A 83 8.45 -5.89 9.46
N LEU A 84 9.09 -4.89 8.85
CA LEU A 84 9.07 -4.76 7.40
C LEU A 84 9.79 -5.96 6.76
N VAL A 85 9.12 -6.63 5.83
CA VAL A 85 9.73 -7.71 5.03
C VAL A 85 10.93 -7.19 4.24
N PHE A 86 10.88 -5.92 3.83
CA PHE A 86 11.96 -5.24 3.13
C PHE A 86 12.40 -3.98 3.90
N PRO A 87 13.38 -4.10 4.82
CA PRO A 87 13.92 -2.95 5.55
C PRO A 87 14.54 -1.89 4.63
N ASP A 88 15.18 -2.33 3.53
CA ASP A 88 15.58 -1.45 2.43
C ASP A 88 14.59 -1.59 1.26
N VAL A 89 13.84 -0.51 1.00
CA VAL A 89 12.86 -0.44 -0.09
C VAL A 89 13.52 -0.64 -1.46
N ARG A 90 14.76 -0.20 -1.68
CA ARG A 90 15.47 -0.39 -2.96
C ARG A 90 15.79 -1.86 -3.19
N GLU A 91 16.22 -2.55 -2.15
CA GLU A 91 16.45 -3.99 -2.18
C GLU A 91 15.13 -4.73 -2.42
N GLY A 92 14.06 -4.35 -1.71
CA GLY A 92 12.72 -4.88 -1.91
C GLY A 92 12.24 -4.75 -3.34
N VAL A 93 12.39 -3.56 -3.96
CA VAL A 93 12.06 -3.36 -5.38
C VAL A 93 12.88 -4.28 -6.30
N ALA A 94 14.18 -4.43 -6.04
CA ALA A 94 15.04 -5.32 -6.83
C ALA A 94 14.63 -6.80 -6.70
N ILE A 95 14.16 -7.23 -5.53
CA ILE A 95 13.65 -8.58 -5.30
C ILE A 95 12.28 -8.76 -5.98
N LEU A 96 11.33 -7.87 -5.71
CA LEU A 96 9.96 -7.91 -6.25
C LEU A 96 9.92 -7.80 -7.78
N SER A 97 10.81 -7.01 -8.38
CA SER A 97 10.91 -6.91 -9.84
C SER A 97 11.28 -8.24 -10.53
N LYS A 98 11.91 -9.17 -9.81
CA LYS A 98 12.22 -10.53 -10.28
C LYS A 98 11.08 -11.53 -10.03
N ARG A 99 10.06 -11.16 -9.25
CA ARG A 99 8.89 -12.01 -8.95
C ARG A 99 7.84 -11.93 -10.06
N SER A 100 6.90 -12.88 -9.99
CA SER A 100 5.73 -12.94 -10.87
C SER A 100 4.99 -11.61 -10.85
N ALA A 101 4.69 -11.08 -12.05
CA ALA A 101 3.92 -9.85 -12.18
C ALA A 101 2.50 -10.01 -11.60
N GLY A 102 1.96 -11.23 -11.58
CA GLY A 102 0.67 -11.54 -10.96
C GLY A 102 0.67 -11.25 -9.46
N ILE A 103 1.67 -11.75 -8.73
CA ILE A 103 1.79 -11.53 -7.28
C ILE A 103 1.98 -10.05 -6.97
N VAL A 104 2.92 -9.39 -7.65
CA VAL A 104 3.20 -7.96 -7.41
C VAL A 104 1.96 -7.10 -7.70
N ASN A 105 1.21 -7.42 -8.77
CA ASN A 105 -0.04 -6.72 -9.06
C ASN A 105 -1.15 -7.01 -8.03
N GLY A 106 -1.26 -8.26 -7.57
CA GLY A 106 -2.24 -8.65 -6.54
C GLY A 106 -2.00 -7.90 -5.23
N LEU A 107 -0.76 -7.94 -4.73
CA LEU A 107 -0.35 -7.22 -3.53
C LEU A 107 -0.52 -5.70 -3.70
N PHE A 108 -0.15 -5.15 -4.86
CA PHE A 108 -0.35 -3.73 -5.14
C PHE A 108 -1.83 -3.33 -5.11
N ASN A 109 -2.71 -4.15 -5.67
CA ASN A 109 -4.16 -3.88 -5.65
C ASN A 109 -4.71 -3.94 -4.22
N LEU A 110 -4.22 -4.86 -3.39
CA LEU A 110 -4.58 -4.93 -1.97
C LEU A 110 -4.11 -3.68 -1.23
N CYS A 111 -2.85 -3.27 -1.42
CA CYS A 111 -2.32 -2.01 -0.84
C CYS A 111 -3.18 -0.81 -1.27
N ARG A 112 -3.57 -0.76 -2.54
CA ARG A 112 -4.42 0.31 -3.10
C ARG A 112 -5.81 0.33 -2.47
N HIS A 113 -6.43 -0.83 -2.28
CA HIS A 113 -7.73 -0.98 -1.65
C HIS A 113 -7.70 -0.51 -0.19
N LEU A 114 -6.70 -0.97 0.57
CA LEU A 114 -6.49 -0.58 1.96
C LEU A 114 -6.19 0.93 2.11
N SER A 115 -5.66 1.56 1.06
CA SER A 115 -5.40 3.01 1.00
C SER A 115 -6.59 3.83 0.47
N ASP A 116 -7.76 3.22 0.25
CA ASP A 116 -8.98 3.86 -0.29
C ASP A 116 -8.80 4.60 -1.64
N ASP A 117 -7.81 4.22 -2.44
CA ASP A 117 -7.51 4.84 -3.73
C ASP A 117 -8.16 4.13 -4.94
N ASP A 118 -8.94 3.10 -4.68
CA ASP A 118 -9.86 2.48 -5.63
C ASP A 118 -11.27 3.07 -5.56
N ARG A 119 -11.59 3.86 -4.51
CA ARG A 119 -12.90 4.50 -4.34
C ARG A 119 -13.12 5.62 -5.36
N SER A 120 -14.31 5.65 -5.97
CA SER A 120 -14.75 6.76 -6.81
C SER A 120 -14.90 8.05 -5.98
N PHE A 121 -14.86 9.22 -6.64
CA PHE A 121 -15.08 10.51 -5.97
C PHE A 121 -16.40 10.52 -5.17
N GLU A 122 -17.47 9.97 -5.75
CA GLU A 122 -18.78 9.84 -5.09
C GLU A 122 -18.72 8.96 -3.84
N GLN A 123 -17.97 7.85 -3.88
CA GLN A 123 -17.77 6.97 -2.71
C GLN A 123 -16.94 7.65 -1.62
N LYS A 124 -15.96 8.48 -1.99
CA LYS A 124 -15.16 9.26 -1.04
C LYS A 124 -16.00 10.36 -0.38
N VAL A 125 -16.85 11.05 -1.14
CA VAL A 125 -17.78 12.06 -0.60
C VAL A 125 -18.80 11.41 0.33
N ALA A 126 -19.41 10.29 -0.06
CA ALA A 126 -20.39 9.59 0.78
C ALA A 126 -19.78 9.06 2.09
N ALA A 127 -18.54 8.55 2.06
CA ALA A 127 -17.82 8.13 3.26
C ALA A 127 -17.52 9.33 4.18
N ALA A 128 -17.04 10.44 3.63
CA ALA A 128 -16.80 11.66 4.41
C ALA A 128 -18.11 12.18 5.03
N GLU A 129 -19.21 12.25 4.27
CA GLU A 129 -20.51 12.67 4.79
C GLU A 129 -21.03 11.76 5.92
N ALA A 130 -20.79 10.45 5.84
CA ALA A 130 -21.12 9.51 6.91
C ALA A 130 -20.25 9.73 8.16
N ASP A 131 -18.95 9.95 7.99
CA ASP A 131 -18.01 10.18 9.10
C ASP A 131 -18.26 11.53 9.81
N PHE A 132 -18.79 12.54 9.10
CA PHE A 132 -19.21 13.82 9.69
C PHE A 132 -20.64 13.80 10.27
N GLY A 133 -21.47 12.83 9.87
CA GLY A 133 -22.89 12.76 10.24
C GLY A 133 -23.18 12.19 11.64
N ASP A 134 -22.23 11.50 12.27
CA ASP A 134 -22.42 10.81 13.55
C ASP A 134 -21.82 11.58 14.75
N GLY A 135 -22.03 12.90 14.78
CA GLY A 135 -21.76 13.74 15.95
C GLY A 135 -22.88 13.60 17.00
N PRO A 136 -22.56 13.41 18.29
CA PRO A 136 -23.58 13.15 19.32
C PRO A 136 -24.51 14.36 19.47
N SER A 137 -25.82 14.11 19.34
CA SER A 137 -26.88 15.02 19.77
C SER A 137 -26.94 15.14 21.29
#